data_AF-A0AAD4LU85-F1
#
_entry.id   AF-A0AAD4LU85-F1
#
_cell.length_a   1.000
_cell.length_b   1.000
_cell.length_c   1.000
_cell.angle_alpha   90.00
_cell.angle_beta   90.00
_cell.angle_gamma   90.00
#
_symmetry.space_group_name_H-M   'P 1'
#
loop_
_entity.id
_entity.type
_entity.pdbx_description
1 polymer ?
#
loop_
_entity_poly.entity_id
_entity_poly.type
_entity_poly.pdbx_seq_one_letter_code
_entity_poly.pdbx_strand_id
1 'polypeptide(L)'
;MRFSNLIYPISIIAVVSAGAVVDRRAAFTLKNGQEAQALNRKFQSLSANSACKDGEQACIKGQFAQCTGGKFALSSCGASLQCVALPLVNKPGTSITCDTQQDAVDRISRTGATGGLVGKREVEEEERDEHEIERRAAFTLKNGQDAQALNRKFQSLSANSPCTTNEVGCIKGQFAKCDNGKFVLSPCAATLQCVALPLVNSPGTSVTCDTKADAAARIGRTGAKGGLLGKRDDDGDDGLVDEPVDEVPSEDTTQLVRRAAFTLKNGQEAQALNRKFEGLTANSPCKDGEDACINGQFAQCAGGKFALTSCGTLQCVALPLVNSPGTSVTCDTKADAVARIARTGAKGGLLGKREFEPEQRTVEARAATAPPACAAKGKREDITLAPMNLLKRIAQSDLGQVAQSWQNLCVKSGGVRNPNNDPCVQLAGVNGISSLLANADACAQQDNADAMVDFAKSKGIKNKQALINNAIAYRKHPRNALNINGVVPSTLFCEKAPRNAELKGVANAQLQGVNPGLFGSPKTGIVAFGASGTCPFGKKADVATCTCR
;
A
#
# COMPACT_ATOMS: atom_id res chain seq x y z
N MET A 1 57.83 65.71 -27.84
CA MET A 1 57.72 65.11 -26.50
C MET A 1 56.39 64.37 -26.44
N ARG A 2 56.43 63.09 -26.06
CA ARG A 2 55.47 62.06 -26.49
C ARG A 2 54.27 61.92 -25.56
N PHE A 3 53.15 61.57 -26.21
CA PHE A 3 51.81 61.33 -25.72
C PHE A 3 51.66 60.06 -24.87
N SER A 4 50.58 60.09 -24.08
CA SER A 4 49.93 59.08 -23.24
C SER A 4 49.93 57.64 -23.75
N ASN A 5 49.95 56.68 -22.82
CA ASN A 5 49.40 55.34 -23.04
C ASN A 5 48.78 54.76 -21.75
N LEU A 6 47.55 54.29 -21.90
CA LEU A 6 46.75 53.53 -20.93
C LEU A 6 47.41 52.17 -20.62
N ILE A 7 47.31 51.73 -19.37
CA ILE A 7 47.54 50.33 -18.96
C ILE A 7 46.25 49.83 -18.30
N TYR A 8 45.64 48.80 -18.88
CA TYR A 8 44.60 47.96 -18.25
C TYR A 8 45.22 46.61 -17.87
N PRO A 9 45.07 46.10 -16.63
CA PRO A 9 45.32 44.71 -16.33
C PRO A 9 44.04 43.88 -16.52
N ILE A 10 44.13 42.84 -17.37
CA ILE A 10 43.11 41.78 -17.46
C ILE A 10 43.45 40.72 -16.40
N SER A 11 42.61 40.60 -15.37
CA SER A 11 42.62 39.46 -14.44
C SER A 11 41.77 38.32 -15.00
N ILE A 12 42.39 37.18 -15.31
CA ILE A 12 41.69 35.92 -15.62
C ILE A 12 41.44 35.19 -14.30
N ILE A 13 40.18 35.16 -13.85
CA ILE A 13 39.71 34.31 -12.74
C ILE A 13 39.28 32.98 -13.33
N ALA A 14 39.98 31.89 -13.01
CA ALA A 14 39.54 30.53 -13.28
C ALA A 14 38.48 30.13 -12.23
N VAL A 15 37.21 30.20 -12.59
CA VAL A 15 36.10 29.64 -11.80
C VAL A 15 36.07 28.14 -12.04
N VAL A 16 36.54 27.34 -11.07
CA VAL A 16 36.38 25.88 -11.09
C VAL A 16 34.94 25.54 -10.70
N SER A 17 34.12 25.16 -11.67
CA SER A 17 32.72 24.77 -11.52
C SER A 17 32.56 23.45 -10.75
N ALA A 18 32.33 23.52 -9.44
CA ALA A 18 32.01 22.35 -8.61
C ALA A 18 30.62 21.73 -8.90
N GLY A 19 29.77 22.38 -9.72
CA GLY A 19 28.41 21.93 -10.02
C GLY A 19 28.31 20.67 -10.90
N ALA A 20 29.21 20.50 -11.88
CA ALA A 20 29.11 19.40 -12.86
C ALA A 20 29.43 18.01 -12.29
N VAL A 21 30.16 17.93 -11.17
CA VAL A 21 30.56 16.65 -10.54
C VAL A 21 29.45 16.09 -9.64
N VAL A 22 28.63 16.96 -9.04
CA VAL A 22 27.53 16.56 -8.15
C VAL A 22 26.34 16.01 -8.95
N ASP A 23 25.98 16.65 -10.06
CA ASP A 23 24.90 16.18 -10.96
C ASP A 23 25.21 14.83 -11.61
N ARG A 24 26.47 14.58 -12.00
CA ARG A 24 26.89 13.29 -12.57
C ARG A 24 26.79 12.14 -11.55
N ARG A 25 27.08 12.40 -10.27
CA ARG A 25 26.98 11.39 -9.20
C ARG A 25 25.53 11.02 -8.89
N ALA A 26 24.63 12.00 -8.86
CA ALA A 26 23.21 11.76 -8.64
C ALA A 26 22.60 10.89 -9.75
N ALA A 27 22.98 11.13 -11.01
CA ALA A 27 22.43 10.41 -12.17
C ALA A 27 22.71 8.90 -12.18
N PHE A 28 23.93 8.46 -11.83
CA PHE A 28 24.23 7.02 -11.81
C PHE A 28 23.86 6.33 -10.49
N THR A 29 23.72 7.08 -9.38
CA THR A 29 23.44 6.48 -8.07
C THR A 29 22.09 5.75 -8.09
N LEU A 30 21.02 6.41 -8.52
CA LEU A 30 19.69 5.80 -8.65
C LEU A 30 19.71 4.61 -9.62
N LYS A 31 20.30 4.81 -10.81
CA LYS A 31 20.43 3.79 -11.85
C LYS A 31 21.17 2.54 -11.36
N ASN A 32 22.28 2.69 -10.65
CA ASN A 32 23.01 1.57 -10.06
C ASN A 32 22.15 0.78 -9.05
N GLY A 33 21.27 1.47 -8.30
CA GLY A 33 20.33 0.82 -7.39
C GLY A 33 19.26 0.00 -8.13
N GLN A 34 18.70 0.54 -9.20
CA GLN A 34 17.73 -0.15 -10.06
C GLN A 34 18.38 -1.35 -10.77
N GLU A 35 19.59 -1.20 -11.29
CA GLU A 35 20.36 -2.28 -11.91
C GLU A 35 20.68 -3.39 -10.90
N ALA A 36 21.02 -3.05 -9.65
CA ALA A 36 21.23 -4.02 -8.59
C ALA A 36 19.95 -4.81 -8.27
N GLN A 37 18.79 -4.13 -8.24
CA GLN A 37 17.48 -4.76 -8.08
C GLN A 37 17.14 -5.70 -9.24
N ALA A 38 17.40 -5.28 -10.48
CA ALA A 38 17.20 -6.08 -11.67
C ALA A 38 18.07 -7.36 -11.66
N LEU A 39 19.35 -7.24 -11.29
CA LEU A 39 20.25 -8.39 -11.13
C LEU A 39 19.76 -9.35 -10.04
N ASN A 40 19.42 -8.84 -8.86
CA ASN A 40 18.88 -9.66 -7.77
C ASN A 40 17.59 -10.39 -8.18
N ARG A 41 16.76 -9.77 -9.02
CA ARG A 41 15.56 -10.40 -9.58
C ARG A 41 15.91 -11.50 -10.59
N LYS A 42 16.84 -11.22 -11.52
CA LYS A 42 17.34 -12.19 -12.52
C LYS A 42 17.88 -13.44 -11.83
N PHE A 43 18.61 -13.26 -10.73
CA PHE A 43 19.18 -14.35 -9.93
C PHE A 43 18.13 -15.31 -9.34
N GLN A 44 16.89 -14.87 -9.13
CA GLN A 44 15.83 -15.74 -8.59
C GLN A 44 15.41 -16.86 -9.55
N SER A 45 15.60 -16.69 -10.86
CA SER A 45 15.29 -17.72 -11.86
C SER A 45 16.47 -18.63 -12.20
N LEU A 46 17.67 -18.33 -11.68
CA LEU A 46 18.86 -19.12 -11.95
C LEU A 46 18.98 -20.33 -11.03
N SER A 47 19.63 -21.36 -11.56
CA SER A 47 20.00 -22.57 -10.84
C SER A 47 21.46 -22.92 -11.16
N ALA A 48 22.05 -23.86 -10.41
CA ALA A 48 23.42 -24.34 -10.68
C ALA A 48 23.57 -24.91 -12.11
N ASN A 49 22.47 -25.36 -12.73
CA ASN A 49 22.43 -25.92 -14.08
C ASN A 49 22.10 -24.88 -15.16
N SER A 50 21.86 -23.61 -14.80
CA SER A 50 21.62 -22.57 -15.79
C SER A 50 22.87 -22.37 -16.65
N ALA A 51 22.69 -22.31 -17.97
CA ALA A 51 23.76 -22.02 -18.90
C ALA A 51 24.33 -20.61 -18.63
N CYS A 52 25.64 -20.48 -18.64
CA CYS A 52 26.35 -19.23 -18.35
C CYS A 52 27.65 -19.13 -19.16
N LYS A 53 28.26 -17.94 -19.19
CA LYS A 53 29.58 -17.72 -19.80
C LYS A 53 30.66 -17.78 -18.73
N ASP A 54 31.80 -18.41 -19.02
CA ASP A 54 32.91 -18.53 -18.06
C ASP A 54 33.30 -17.18 -17.46
N GLY A 55 33.41 -17.16 -16.12
CA GLY A 55 33.67 -15.94 -15.35
C GLY A 55 32.43 -15.11 -14.99
N GLU A 56 31.24 -15.42 -15.54
CA GLU A 56 29.99 -14.77 -15.13
C GLU A 56 29.69 -15.05 -13.65
N GLN A 57 29.29 -14.02 -12.92
CA GLN A 57 28.95 -14.09 -11.50
C GLN A 57 27.45 -13.95 -11.30
N ALA A 58 26.89 -14.69 -10.34
CA ALA A 58 25.49 -14.64 -9.98
C ALA A 58 25.26 -14.93 -8.50
N CYS A 59 24.01 -14.79 -8.06
CA CYS A 59 23.56 -15.33 -6.78
C CYS A 59 22.54 -16.44 -7.03
N ILE A 60 22.73 -17.62 -6.46
CA ILE A 60 21.80 -18.74 -6.62
C ILE A 60 21.43 -19.24 -5.23
N LYS A 61 20.14 -19.16 -4.88
CA LYS A 61 19.63 -19.53 -3.55
C LYS A 61 20.43 -18.89 -2.38
N GLY A 62 20.85 -17.64 -2.56
CA GLY A 62 21.64 -16.90 -1.56
C GLY A 62 23.14 -17.26 -1.51
N GLN A 63 23.63 -18.15 -2.36
CA GLN A 63 25.05 -18.48 -2.47
C GLN A 63 25.70 -17.70 -3.61
N PHE A 64 26.98 -17.37 -3.45
CA PHE A 64 27.77 -16.78 -4.52
C PHE A 64 28.03 -17.82 -5.60
N ALA A 65 27.81 -17.46 -6.86
CA ALA A 65 27.95 -18.37 -7.98
C ALA A 65 28.92 -17.79 -9.00
N GLN A 66 29.86 -18.61 -9.48
CA GLN A 66 30.75 -18.25 -10.59
C GLN A 66 30.66 -19.31 -11.68
N CYS A 67 30.52 -18.87 -12.93
CA CYS A 67 30.43 -19.78 -14.06
C CYS A 67 31.80 -20.39 -14.39
N THR A 68 31.85 -21.71 -14.51
CA THR A 68 33.04 -22.46 -14.94
C THR A 68 32.60 -23.67 -15.76
N GLY A 69 33.04 -23.74 -17.02
CA GLY A 69 32.64 -24.82 -17.93
C GLY A 69 31.16 -24.75 -18.31
N GLY A 70 30.60 -23.54 -18.43
CA GLY A 70 29.21 -23.32 -18.84
C GLY A 70 28.13 -23.61 -17.78
N LYS A 71 28.53 -23.90 -16.52
CA LYS A 71 27.64 -24.08 -15.37
C LYS A 71 28.11 -23.26 -14.16
N PHE A 72 27.20 -22.95 -13.24
CA PHE A 72 27.51 -22.18 -12.05
C PHE A 72 28.06 -23.06 -10.91
N ALA A 73 29.29 -22.80 -10.50
CA ALA A 73 29.88 -23.32 -9.28
C ALA A 73 29.46 -22.46 -8.08
N LEU A 74 28.89 -23.07 -7.04
CA LEU A 74 28.35 -22.37 -5.86
C LEU A 74 29.36 -22.32 -4.72
N SER A 75 29.50 -21.15 -4.11
CA SER A 75 30.31 -20.88 -2.93
C SER A 75 29.44 -20.24 -1.85
N SER A 76 29.48 -20.79 -0.64
CA SER A 76 28.70 -20.24 0.49
C SER A 76 29.25 -18.88 0.94
N CYS A 77 28.35 -17.95 1.26
CA CYS A 77 28.70 -16.63 1.78
C CYS A 77 29.10 -16.61 3.26
N GLY A 78 29.01 -17.75 3.95
CA GLY A 78 29.19 -17.84 5.41
C GLY A 78 27.86 -17.67 6.17
N ALA A 79 27.87 -17.99 7.46
CA ALA A 79 26.67 -17.90 8.29
C ALA A 79 26.20 -16.43 8.36
N SER A 80 24.88 -16.21 8.27
CA SER A 80 24.19 -14.90 8.28
C SER A 80 24.35 -13.98 7.06
N LEU A 81 25.18 -14.36 6.08
CA LEU A 81 25.36 -13.61 4.83
C LEU A 81 24.69 -14.32 3.67
N GLN A 82 24.28 -13.54 2.67
CA GLN A 82 23.74 -14.03 1.41
C GLN A 82 24.35 -13.26 0.25
N CYS A 83 24.47 -13.94 -0.89
CA CYS A 83 24.89 -13.30 -2.12
C CYS A 83 23.82 -12.32 -2.60
N VAL A 84 24.24 -11.09 -2.87
CA VAL A 84 23.40 -10.00 -3.38
C VAL A 84 24.18 -9.16 -4.41
N ALA A 85 23.48 -8.61 -5.38
CA ALA A 85 23.97 -7.49 -6.19
C ALA A 85 23.72 -6.17 -5.45
N LEU A 86 24.74 -5.33 -5.39
CA LEU A 86 24.74 -4.04 -4.69
C LEU A 86 25.18 -2.91 -5.63
N PRO A 87 24.65 -1.69 -5.46
CA PRO A 87 25.04 -0.54 -6.27
C PRO A 87 26.48 -0.11 -5.96
N LEU A 88 27.25 0.23 -7.00
CA LEU A 88 28.53 0.91 -6.81
C LEU A 88 28.29 2.38 -6.45
N VAL A 89 29.05 2.90 -5.48
CA VAL A 89 28.83 4.26 -4.94
C VAL A 89 29.71 5.33 -5.59
N ASN A 90 30.83 4.94 -6.18
CA ASN A 90 31.84 5.87 -6.71
C ASN A 90 31.92 5.88 -8.25
N LYS A 91 31.24 4.94 -8.92
CA LYS A 91 31.24 4.80 -10.38
C LYS A 91 29.97 4.09 -10.84
N PRO A 92 29.59 4.19 -12.13
CA PRO A 92 28.47 3.43 -12.68
C PRO A 92 28.64 1.92 -12.53
N GLY A 93 27.52 1.21 -12.36
CA GLY A 93 27.42 -0.24 -12.31
C GLY A 93 27.13 -0.82 -10.93
N THR A 94 27.23 -2.14 -10.85
CA THR A 94 26.90 -2.95 -9.67
C THR A 94 28.07 -3.86 -9.29
N SER A 95 27.99 -4.44 -8.10
CA SER A 95 28.91 -5.48 -7.63
C SER A 95 28.14 -6.61 -6.98
N ILE A 96 28.55 -7.86 -7.22
CA ILE A 96 27.98 -9.04 -6.58
C ILE A 96 28.88 -9.40 -5.38
N THR A 97 28.29 -9.51 -4.20
CA THR A 97 29.05 -9.79 -2.97
C THR A 97 28.17 -10.48 -1.93
N CYS A 98 28.81 -10.97 -0.87
CA CYS A 98 28.13 -11.56 0.28
C CYS A 98 27.85 -10.47 1.31
N ASP A 99 26.59 -10.25 1.63
CA ASP A 99 26.14 -9.23 2.57
C ASP A 99 24.90 -9.71 3.34
N THR A 100 24.49 -8.96 4.35
CA THR A 100 23.21 -9.22 5.03
C THR A 100 22.04 -8.72 4.17
N GLN A 101 20.88 -9.38 4.24
CA GLN A 101 19.65 -8.91 3.58
C GLN A 101 19.31 -7.47 3.97
N GLN A 102 19.54 -7.10 5.23
CA GLN A 102 19.22 -5.77 5.74
C GLN A 102 20.17 -4.70 5.17
N ASP A 103 21.49 -4.89 5.26
CA ASP A 103 22.43 -3.91 4.71
C ASP A 103 22.28 -3.76 3.19
N ALA A 104 22.00 -4.86 2.48
CA ALA A 104 21.74 -4.82 1.05
C ALA A 104 20.52 -3.96 0.68
N VAL A 105 19.42 -4.10 1.42
CA VAL A 105 18.22 -3.27 1.26
C VAL A 105 18.51 -1.81 1.61
N ASP A 106 19.29 -1.57 2.66
CA ASP A 106 19.66 -0.22 3.08
C ASP A 106 20.59 0.47 2.05
N ARG A 107 21.50 -0.27 1.44
CA ARG A 107 22.39 0.24 0.38
C ARG A 107 21.63 0.58 -0.90
N ILE A 108 20.69 -0.27 -1.30
CA ILE A 108 19.81 -0.01 -2.45
C ILE A 108 18.88 1.16 -2.16
N SER A 109 18.27 1.25 -0.97
CA SER A 109 17.35 2.35 -0.65
C SER A 109 18.05 3.71 -0.58
N ARG A 110 19.30 3.76 -0.14
CA ARG A 110 20.14 4.98 -0.15
C ARG A 110 20.37 5.54 -1.54
N THR A 111 20.16 4.78 -2.61
CA THR A 111 20.26 5.31 -3.97
C THR A 111 19.01 6.05 -4.44
N GLY A 112 17.90 5.96 -3.71
CA GLY A 112 16.58 6.39 -4.13
C GLY A 112 15.75 5.29 -4.81
N ALA A 113 16.32 4.11 -5.06
CA ALA A 113 15.58 2.97 -5.61
C ALA A 113 14.57 2.45 -4.58
N THR A 114 13.36 2.06 -5.03
CA THR A 114 12.27 1.59 -4.15
C THR A 114 11.92 0.12 -4.43
N GLY A 115 11.27 -0.56 -3.48
CA GLY A 115 10.85 -1.97 -3.67
C GLY A 115 11.81 -3.03 -3.13
N GLY A 116 12.72 -2.66 -2.23
CA GLY A 116 13.58 -3.61 -1.52
C GLY A 116 14.68 -4.20 -2.41
N LEU A 117 15.12 -5.42 -2.08
CA LEU A 117 16.29 -6.07 -2.71
C LEU A 117 16.13 -6.33 -4.20
N VAL A 118 14.91 -6.66 -4.62
CA VAL A 118 14.58 -6.98 -6.01
C VAL A 118 13.80 -5.86 -6.69
N GLY A 119 13.56 -4.74 -6.02
CA GLY A 119 12.72 -3.66 -6.57
C GLY A 119 11.26 -4.06 -6.76
N LYS A 120 10.43 -3.09 -7.12
CA LYS A 120 9.12 -3.40 -7.69
C LYS A 120 9.35 -4.05 -9.06
N ARG A 121 8.37 -4.77 -9.63
CA ARG A 121 8.39 -4.97 -11.08
C ARG A 121 8.27 -3.58 -11.69
N GLU A 122 9.40 -2.90 -11.87
CA GLU A 122 9.54 -1.87 -12.88
C GLU A 122 9.45 -2.65 -14.18
N VAL A 123 8.26 -2.63 -14.75
CA VAL A 123 8.09 -2.92 -16.16
C VAL A 123 8.90 -1.82 -16.81
N GLU A 124 10.05 -2.18 -17.36
CA GLU A 124 10.81 -1.27 -18.20
C GLU A 124 9.84 -0.83 -19.32
N GLU A 125 9.57 0.47 -19.37
CA GLU A 125 8.73 1.11 -20.37
C GLU A 125 9.45 1.02 -21.72
N GLU A 126 9.37 -0.14 -22.38
CA GLU A 126 9.34 -0.30 -23.83
C GLU A 126 9.16 -1.80 -24.12
N GLU A 127 8.10 -2.11 -24.89
CA GLU A 127 7.63 -3.44 -25.31
C GLU A 127 6.75 -4.22 -24.30
N ARG A 128 5.46 -4.23 -24.63
CA ARG A 128 4.38 -4.97 -23.96
C ARG A 128 4.52 -6.45 -24.33
N ASP A 129 4.82 -7.29 -23.35
CA ASP A 129 4.92 -8.75 -23.53
C ASP A 129 3.52 -9.35 -23.81
N GLU A 130 3.21 -9.58 -25.10
CA GLU A 130 2.02 -10.30 -25.59
C GLU A 130 1.88 -11.69 -24.93
N HIS A 131 2.97 -12.29 -24.46
CA HIS A 131 3.01 -13.68 -24.05
C HIS A 131 2.40 -13.97 -22.67
N GLU A 132 2.34 -13.00 -21.74
CA GLU A 132 1.59 -13.17 -20.47
C GLU A 132 0.08 -12.96 -20.67
N ILE A 133 -0.30 -12.06 -21.59
CA ILE A 133 -1.70 -11.82 -21.97
C ILE A 133 -2.23 -13.04 -22.72
N GLU A 134 -1.47 -13.61 -23.65
CA GLU A 134 -1.82 -14.85 -24.36
C GLU A 134 -1.96 -16.04 -23.43
N ARG A 135 -1.04 -16.24 -22.47
CA ARG A 135 -1.14 -17.35 -21.51
C ARG A 135 -2.38 -17.24 -20.62
N ARG A 136 -2.73 -16.02 -20.18
CA ARG A 136 -3.97 -15.79 -19.40
C ARG A 136 -5.22 -15.90 -20.25
N ALA A 137 -5.19 -15.38 -21.47
CA ALA A 137 -6.29 -15.52 -22.43
C ALA A 137 -6.53 -16.99 -22.80
N ALA A 138 -5.45 -17.77 -22.99
CA ALA A 138 -5.50 -19.18 -23.37
C ALA A 138 -6.23 -20.04 -22.33
N PHE A 139 -5.92 -19.93 -21.04
CA PHE A 139 -6.67 -20.69 -20.03
C PHE A 139 -8.05 -20.09 -19.75
N THR A 140 -8.24 -18.77 -19.92
CA THR A 140 -9.55 -18.14 -19.68
C THR A 140 -10.61 -18.70 -20.63
N LEU A 141 -10.34 -18.69 -21.94
CA LEU A 141 -11.27 -19.25 -22.94
C LEU A 141 -11.48 -20.75 -22.70
N LYS A 142 -10.38 -21.50 -22.48
CA LYS A 142 -10.41 -22.94 -22.22
C LYS A 142 -11.26 -23.30 -20.99
N ASN A 143 -11.14 -22.55 -19.90
CA ASN A 143 -11.94 -22.76 -18.69
C ASN A 143 -13.44 -22.57 -18.96
N GLY A 144 -13.81 -21.61 -19.82
CA GLY A 144 -15.20 -21.41 -20.22
C GLY A 144 -15.74 -22.58 -21.04
N GLN A 145 -14.95 -23.07 -22.00
CA GLN A 145 -15.29 -24.26 -22.79
C GLN A 145 -15.39 -25.52 -21.93
N ASP A 146 -14.48 -25.68 -20.95
CA ASP A 146 -14.50 -26.79 -20.00
C ASP A 146 -15.72 -26.73 -19.09
N ALA A 147 -16.12 -25.54 -18.65
CA ALA A 147 -17.36 -25.36 -17.88
C ALA A 147 -18.58 -25.75 -18.70
N GLN A 148 -18.64 -25.38 -19.99
CA GLN A 148 -19.71 -25.81 -20.90
C GLN A 148 -19.73 -27.33 -21.07
N ALA A 149 -18.57 -27.96 -21.27
CA ALA A 149 -18.44 -29.41 -21.39
C ALA A 149 -18.92 -30.14 -20.12
N LEU A 150 -18.55 -29.64 -18.94
CA LEU A 150 -19.04 -30.19 -17.67
C LEU A 150 -20.55 -30.02 -17.51
N ASN A 151 -21.09 -28.83 -17.82
CA ASN A 151 -22.53 -28.60 -17.78
C ASN A 151 -23.30 -29.53 -18.73
N ARG A 152 -22.76 -29.84 -19.92
CA ARG A 152 -23.31 -30.87 -20.81
C ARG A 152 -23.23 -32.27 -20.20
N LYS A 153 -22.06 -32.66 -19.67
CA LYS A 153 -21.87 -33.96 -18.99
C LYS A 153 -22.89 -34.15 -17.86
N PHE A 154 -23.17 -33.10 -17.09
CA PHE A 154 -24.12 -33.14 -15.98
C PHE A 154 -25.57 -33.41 -16.41
N GLN A 155 -25.95 -33.10 -17.67
CA GLN A 155 -27.28 -33.40 -18.17
C GLN A 155 -27.57 -34.90 -18.30
N SER A 156 -26.54 -35.73 -18.47
CA SER A 156 -26.69 -37.18 -18.57
C SER A 156 -26.55 -37.90 -17.22
N LEU A 157 -26.21 -37.18 -16.14
CA LEU A 157 -26.06 -37.77 -14.81
C LEU A 157 -27.40 -37.95 -14.11
N SER A 158 -27.48 -39.02 -13.33
CA SER A 158 -28.57 -39.33 -12.40
C SER A 158 -27.99 -39.72 -11.05
N ALA A 159 -28.83 -39.77 -10.00
CA ALA A 159 -28.39 -40.20 -8.67
C ALA A 159 -27.78 -41.61 -8.65
N ASN A 160 -28.14 -42.45 -9.64
CA ASN A 160 -27.66 -43.82 -9.81
C ASN A 160 -26.46 -43.94 -10.76
N SER A 161 -26.00 -42.84 -11.36
CA SER A 161 -24.81 -42.86 -12.22
C SER A 161 -23.59 -43.27 -11.38
N PRO A 162 -22.75 -44.20 -11.87
CA PRO A 162 -21.54 -44.59 -11.15
C PRO A 162 -20.58 -43.40 -11.07
N CYS A 163 -19.94 -43.22 -9.94
CA CYS A 163 -19.04 -42.10 -9.68
C CYS A 163 -17.86 -42.51 -8.79
N THR A 164 -16.81 -41.69 -8.79
CA THR A 164 -15.65 -41.88 -7.91
C THR A 164 -15.80 -41.09 -6.62
N THR A 165 -15.34 -41.61 -5.48
CA THR A 165 -15.47 -40.94 -4.17
C THR A 165 -14.99 -39.49 -4.23
N ASN A 166 -15.83 -38.55 -3.77
CA ASN A 166 -15.64 -37.10 -3.85
C ASN A 166 -15.77 -36.45 -5.25
N GLU A 167 -16.13 -37.19 -6.30
CA GLU A 167 -16.54 -36.59 -7.57
C GLU A 167 -17.77 -35.70 -7.33
N VAL A 168 -17.72 -34.49 -7.90
CA VAL A 168 -18.81 -33.51 -7.79
C VAL A 168 -19.43 -33.25 -9.15
N GLY A 169 -20.73 -33.02 -9.16
CA GLY A 169 -21.47 -32.69 -10.37
C GLY A 169 -22.80 -32.03 -10.08
N CYS A 170 -23.58 -31.83 -11.13
CA CYS A 170 -24.92 -31.29 -11.04
C CYS A 170 -25.92 -32.32 -11.57
N ILE A 171 -26.98 -32.59 -10.81
CA ILE A 171 -28.03 -33.53 -11.22
C ILE A 171 -29.36 -32.84 -11.00
N LYS A 172 -30.11 -32.63 -12.09
CA LYS A 172 -31.40 -31.90 -12.08
C LYS A 172 -31.32 -30.56 -11.35
N GLY A 173 -30.22 -29.83 -11.53
CA GLY A 173 -29.96 -28.53 -10.89
C GLY A 173 -29.59 -28.58 -9.41
N GLN A 174 -29.42 -29.76 -8.81
CA GLN A 174 -28.94 -29.92 -7.43
C GLN A 174 -27.44 -30.25 -7.43
N PHE A 175 -26.75 -29.82 -6.36
CA PHE A 175 -25.37 -30.16 -6.15
C PHE A 175 -25.27 -31.64 -5.82
N ALA A 176 -24.41 -32.38 -6.51
CA ALA A 176 -24.23 -33.81 -6.33
C ALA A 176 -22.80 -34.09 -5.90
N LYS A 177 -22.63 -34.83 -4.80
CA LYS A 177 -21.33 -35.34 -4.35
C LYS A 177 -21.37 -36.85 -4.30
N CYS A 178 -20.37 -37.50 -4.88
CA CYS A 178 -20.26 -38.95 -4.84
C CYS A 178 -19.89 -39.44 -3.44
N ASP A 179 -20.73 -40.34 -2.92
CA ASP A 179 -20.49 -41.10 -1.71
C ASP A 179 -20.78 -42.58 -1.98
N ASN A 180 -19.81 -43.45 -1.68
CA ASN A 180 -19.89 -44.90 -1.90
C ASN A 180 -20.35 -45.31 -3.31
N GLY A 181 -19.85 -44.64 -4.36
CA GLY A 181 -20.13 -44.97 -5.76
C GLY A 181 -21.47 -44.48 -6.29
N LYS A 182 -22.24 -43.72 -5.49
CA LYS A 182 -23.50 -43.08 -5.90
C LYS A 182 -23.50 -41.58 -5.58
N PHE A 183 -24.27 -40.80 -6.33
CA PHE A 183 -24.38 -39.37 -6.08
C PHE A 183 -25.41 -39.06 -4.98
N VAL A 184 -24.97 -38.38 -3.94
CA VAL A 184 -25.82 -37.77 -2.91
C VAL A 184 -26.15 -36.35 -3.33
N LEU A 185 -27.45 -36.04 -3.42
CA LEU A 185 -27.95 -34.74 -3.87
C LEU A 185 -28.16 -33.78 -2.69
N SER A 186 -27.74 -32.54 -2.88
CA SER A 186 -27.95 -31.42 -1.97
C SER A 186 -28.61 -30.28 -2.75
N PRO A 187 -29.81 -29.84 -2.36
CA PRO A 187 -30.49 -28.77 -3.06
C PRO A 187 -29.73 -27.45 -2.91
N CYS A 188 -29.70 -26.67 -3.99
CA CYS A 188 -29.28 -25.27 -3.92
C CYS A 188 -30.35 -24.43 -3.22
N ALA A 189 -29.97 -23.27 -2.68
CA ALA A 189 -30.92 -22.30 -2.15
C ALA A 189 -31.94 -21.89 -3.22
N ALA A 190 -33.14 -21.44 -2.81
CA ALA A 190 -34.21 -21.04 -3.72
C ALA A 190 -33.68 -20.07 -4.80
N THR A 191 -34.11 -20.28 -6.06
CA THR A 191 -33.67 -19.58 -7.29
C THR A 191 -32.29 -19.92 -7.85
N LEU A 192 -31.46 -20.69 -7.13
CA LEU A 192 -30.15 -21.13 -7.60
C LEU A 192 -30.19 -22.55 -8.20
N GLN A 193 -29.22 -22.86 -9.04
CA GLN A 193 -29.01 -24.19 -9.61
C GLN A 193 -27.53 -24.54 -9.61
N CYS A 194 -27.23 -25.82 -9.43
CA CYS A 194 -25.88 -26.32 -9.59
C CYS A 194 -25.43 -26.16 -11.05
N VAL A 195 -24.27 -25.54 -11.22
CA VAL A 195 -23.62 -25.28 -12.50
C VAL A 195 -22.10 -25.39 -12.37
N ALA A 196 -21.42 -25.79 -13.45
CA ALA A 196 -19.98 -25.62 -13.61
C ALA A 196 -19.66 -24.20 -14.09
N LEU A 197 -18.66 -23.57 -13.49
CA LEU A 197 -18.17 -22.23 -13.78
C LEU A 197 -16.67 -22.24 -14.08
N PRO A 198 -16.17 -21.34 -14.94
CA PRO A 198 -14.74 -21.20 -15.21
C PRO A 198 -14.00 -20.59 -14.01
N LEU A 199 -12.82 -21.12 -13.67
CA LEU A 199 -11.91 -20.43 -12.75
C LEU A 199 -11.28 -19.21 -13.44
N VAL A 200 -11.08 -18.12 -12.69
CA VAL A 200 -10.67 -16.82 -13.26
C VAL A 200 -9.18 -16.50 -13.06
N ASN A 201 -8.53 -17.14 -12.07
CA ASN A 201 -7.13 -16.86 -11.71
C ASN A 201 -6.21 -18.07 -11.92
N SER A 202 -6.76 -19.18 -12.38
CA SER A 202 -6.04 -20.44 -12.60
C SER A 202 -6.75 -21.27 -13.67
N PRO A 203 -6.05 -22.22 -14.32
CA PRO A 203 -6.70 -23.23 -15.15
C PRO A 203 -7.71 -24.05 -14.35
N GLY A 204 -8.81 -24.45 -15.00
CA GLY A 204 -9.83 -25.34 -14.47
C GLY A 204 -11.21 -24.71 -14.29
N THR A 205 -12.10 -25.47 -13.67
CA THR A 205 -13.50 -25.13 -13.41
C THR A 205 -13.86 -25.40 -11.95
N SER A 206 -14.99 -24.87 -11.50
CA SER A 206 -15.60 -25.20 -10.22
C SER A 206 -17.07 -25.52 -10.38
N VAL A 207 -17.62 -26.36 -9.49
CA VAL A 207 -19.05 -26.69 -9.45
C VAL A 207 -19.67 -26.01 -8.23
N THR A 208 -20.70 -25.20 -8.44
CA THR A 208 -21.36 -24.44 -7.37
C THR A 208 -22.82 -24.16 -7.69
N CYS A 209 -23.58 -23.71 -6.70
CA CYS A 209 -24.93 -23.18 -6.91
C CYS A 209 -24.86 -21.71 -7.37
N ASP A 210 -25.44 -21.40 -8.53
CA ASP A 210 -25.57 -20.04 -9.07
C ASP A 210 -26.87 -19.91 -9.87
N THR A 211 -27.24 -18.69 -10.28
CA THR A 211 -28.34 -18.50 -11.22
C THR A 211 -27.92 -18.92 -12.63
N LYS A 212 -28.84 -19.49 -13.41
CA LYS A 212 -28.58 -19.82 -14.83
C LYS A 212 -28.06 -18.60 -15.62
N ALA A 213 -28.64 -17.43 -15.36
CA ALA A 213 -28.31 -16.19 -16.04
C ALA A 213 -26.88 -15.71 -15.71
N ASP A 214 -26.47 -15.74 -14.45
CA ASP A 214 -25.11 -15.34 -14.09
C ASP A 214 -24.08 -16.34 -14.61
N ALA A 215 -24.35 -17.64 -14.47
CA ALA A 215 -23.46 -18.69 -14.95
C ALA A 215 -23.22 -18.61 -16.46
N ALA A 216 -24.28 -18.37 -17.25
CA ALA A 216 -24.17 -18.09 -18.69
C ALA A 216 -23.32 -16.85 -18.96
N ALA A 217 -23.50 -15.77 -18.19
CA ALA A 217 -22.71 -14.55 -18.34
C ALA A 217 -21.23 -14.76 -17.97
N ARG A 218 -20.92 -15.57 -16.94
CA ARG A 218 -19.54 -15.90 -16.53
C ARG A 218 -18.80 -16.66 -17.62
N ILE A 219 -19.47 -17.64 -18.22
CA ILE A 219 -18.94 -18.40 -19.35
C ILE A 219 -18.78 -17.50 -20.57
N GLY A 220 -19.75 -16.63 -20.88
CA GLY A 220 -19.65 -15.69 -22.00
C GLY A 220 -18.47 -14.72 -21.88
N ARG A 221 -18.15 -14.26 -20.66
CA ARG A 221 -17.00 -13.37 -20.39
C ARG A 221 -15.64 -14.01 -20.69
N THR A 222 -15.55 -15.33 -20.81
CA THR A 222 -14.30 -15.98 -21.22
C THR A 222 -14.05 -15.95 -22.73
N GLY A 223 -15.05 -15.51 -23.51
CA GLY A 223 -15.07 -15.62 -24.96
C GLY A 223 -15.79 -16.87 -25.47
N ALA A 224 -16.14 -17.82 -24.60
CA ALA A 224 -16.92 -19.00 -24.98
C ALA A 224 -18.34 -18.60 -25.47
N LYS A 225 -18.80 -19.23 -26.55
CA LYS A 225 -20.10 -18.95 -27.19
C LYS A 225 -21.09 -20.09 -26.94
N GLY A 226 -22.39 -19.86 -27.10
CA GLY A 226 -23.43 -20.89 -26.93
C GLY A 226 -23.96 -21.07 -25.50
N GLY A 227 -23.85 -20.05 -24.65
CA GLY A 227 -24.44 -20.05 -23.31
C GLY A 227 -23.83 -21.09 -22.36
N LEU A 228 -24.65 -21.66 -21.47
CA LEU A 228 -24.22 -22.63 -20.45
C LEU A 228 -23.67 -23.95 -21.02
N LEU A 229 -24.14 -24.33 -22.21
CA LEU A 229 -23.90 -25.64 -22.79
C LEU A 229 -23.01 -25.60 -24.03
N GLY A 230 -22.57 -24.42 -24.49
CA GLY A 230 -21.85 -24.30 -25.75
C GLY A 230 -22.73 -24.52 -26.98
N LYS A 231 -22.21 -24.21 -28.16
CA LYS A 231 -22.80 -24.72 -29.41
C LYS A 231 -22.49 -26.21 -29.49
N ARG A 232 -23.44 -27.04 -29.91
CA ARG A 232 -23.13 -28.40 -30.35
C ARG A 232 -22.40 -28.26 -31.69
N ASP A 233 -21.30 -28.98 -31.87
CA ASP A 233 -20.58 -29.00 -33.15
C ASP A 233 -21.29 -29.90 -34.18
N ASP A 234 -22.45 -30.46 -33.81
CA ASP A 234 -23.28 -31.30 -34.65
C ASP A 234 -24.67 -30.64 -34.81
N ASP A 235 -25.11 -30.57 -36.07
CA ASP A 235 -26.43 -30.21 -36.62
C ASP A 235 -26.66 -28.68 -36.80
N GLY A 236 -26.74 -28.12 -38.02
CA GLY A 236 -27.32 -28.71 -39.22
C GLY A 236 -28.82 -28.81 -39.06
N ASP A 237 -29.53 -27.67 -39.20
CA ASP A 237 -30.97 -27.56 -39.47
C ASP A 237 -31.84 -28.76 -39.05
N ASP A 238 -32.33 -28.77 -37.81
CA ASP A 238 -33.66 -29.29 -37.50
C ASP A 238 -34.29 -28.56 -36.31
N GLY A 239 -35.22 -27.67 -36.65
CA GLY A 239 -36.02 -26.95 -35.68
C GLY A 239 -36.87 -27.87 -34.81
N LEU A 240 -36.81 -27.63 -33.50
CA LEU A 240 -37.94 -27.82 -32.61
C LEU A 240 -38.08 -26.58 -31.71
N VAL A 241 -38.80 -25.62 -32.30
CA VAL A 241 -39.66 -24.58 -31.72
C VAL A 241 -39.66 -24.44 -30.18
N ASP A 242 -39.13 -23.30 -29.72
CA ASP A 242 -39.84 -22.47 -28.75
C ASP A 242 -40.25 -21.17 -29.48
N GLU A 243 -41.50 -20.80 -29.29
CA GLU A 243 -42.26 -19.74 -29.97
C GLU A 243 -41.64 -18.32 -29.88
N PRO A 244 -42.03 -17.41 -30.80
CA PRO A 244 -41.41 -16.11 -30.94
C PRO A 244 -41.80 -15.21 -29.76
N VAL A 245 -40.82 -14.84 -28.93
CA VAL A 245 -40.93 -13.60 -28.16
C VAL A 245 -40.60 -12.45 -29.10
N ASP A 246 -41.64 -11.66 -29.37
CA ASP A 246 -41.60 -10.38 -30.08
C ASP A 246 -40.37 -9.55 -29.72
N GLU A 247 -39.89 -8.78 -30.71
CA GLU A 247 -38.80 -7.81 -30.62
C GLU A 247 -38.83 -7.04 -29.28
N VAL A 248 -37.97 -7.46 -28.35
CA VAL A 248 -37.65 -6.65 -27.17
C VAL A 248 -36.59 -5.64 -27.60
N PRO A 249 -36.85 -4.32 -27.54
CA PRO A 249 -35.86 -3.32 -27.88
C PRO A 249 -34.73 -3.35 -26.85
N SER A 250 -33.50 -3.56 -27.35
CA SER A 250 -32.20 -3.34 -26.68
C SER A 250 -32.21 -3.06 -25.15
N GLU A 251 -32.39 -4.10 -24.32
CA GLU A 251 -32.16 -4.01 -22.86
C GLU A 251 -30.71 -4.33 -22.43
N ASP A 252 -29.87 -4.82 -23.35
CA ASP A 252 -28.50 -5.30 -23.07
C ASP A 252 -27.59 -4.18 -22.52
N THR A 253 -27.71 -2.96 -23.06
CA THR A 253 -26.97 -1.79 -22.57
C THR A 253 -27.45 -1.35 -21.18
N THR A 254 -28.74 -1.48 -20.89
CA THR A 254 -29.34 -1.06 -19.62
C THR A 254 -28.92 -2.00 -18.48
N GLN A 255 -28.82 -3.30 -18.74
CA GLN A 255 -28.40 -4.29 -17.75
C GLN A 255 -26.89 -4.23 -17.47
N LEU A 256 -26.06 -4.01 -18.49
CA LEU A 256 -24.62 -3.78 -18.33
C LEU A 256 -24.32 -2.46 -17.59
N VAL A 257 -25.07 -1.40 -17.86
CA VAL A 257 -24.96 -0.12 -17.12
C VAL A 257 -25.42 -0.29 -15.66
N ARG A 258 -26.51 -1.04 -15.40
CA ARG A 258 -26.96 -1.36 -14.03
C ARG A 258 -25.92 -2.18 -13.25
N ARG A 259 -25.26 -3.15 -13.90
CA ARG A 259 -24.19 -3.98 -13.27
C ARG A 259 -22.90 -3.20 -13.03
N ALA A 260 -22.48 -2.37 -13.98
CA ALA A 260 -21.34 -1.48 -13.80
C ALA A 260 -21.58 -0.48 -12.66
N ALA A 261 -22.82 0.02 -12.51
CA ALA A 261 -23.18 0.97 -11.47
C ALA A 261 -23.02 0.42 -10.04
N PHE A 262 -23.39 -0.85 -9.79
CA PHE A 262 -23.23 -1.42 -8.45
C PHE A 262 -21.87 -2.10 -8.22
N THR A 263 -21.15 -2.51 -9.27
CA THR A 263 -19.87 -3.23 -9.10
C THR A 263 -18.86 -2.37 -8.33
N LEU A 264 -18.60 -1.13 -8.79
CA LEU A 264 -17.70 -0.21 -8.10
C LEU A 264 -18.22 0.11 -6.68
N LYS A 265 -19.51 0.40 -6.57
CA LYS A 265 -20.19 0.72 -5.29
C LYS A 265 -20.03 -0.41 -4.27
N ASN A 266 -20.25 -1.67 -4.64
CA ASN A 266 -20.07 -2.83 -3.77
C ASN A 266 -18.63 -2.93 -3.27
N GLY A 267 -17.63 -2.60 -4.11
CA GLY A 267 -16.23 -2.54 -3.69
C GLY A 267 -15.95 -1.44 -2.67
N GLN A 268 -16.53 -0.25 -2.87
CA GLN A 268 -16.42 0.87 -1.92
C GLN A 268 -17.15 0.56 -0.60
N GLU A 269 -18.33 -0.06 -0.66
CA GLU A 269 -19.10 -0.51 0.51
C GLU A 269 -18.34 -1.61 1.28
N ALA A 270 -17.71 -2.56 0.59
CA ALA A 270 -16.88 -3.57 1.24
C ALA A 270 -15.68 -2.93 1.96
N GLN A 271 -15.04 -1.93 1.34
CA GLN A 271 -13.98 -1.16 2.00
C GLN A 271 -14.50 -0.40 3.23
N ALA A 272 -15.70 0.17 3.15
CA ALA A 272 -16.35 0.88 4.26
C ALA A 272 -16.67 -0.05 5.43
N LEU A 273 -17.22 -1.23 5.15
CA LEU A 273 -17.49 -2.24 6.19
C LEU A 273 -16.21 -2.74 6.85
N ASN A 274 -15.18 -3.08 6.06
CA ASN A 274 -13.89 -3.49 6.63
C ASN A 274 -13.27 -2.40 7.52
N ARG A 275 -13.46 -1.11 7.21
CA ARG A 275 -13.06 0.00 8.10
C ARG A 275 -13.92 0.09 9.35
N LYS A 276 -15.25 -0.03 9.23
CA LYS A 276 -16.19 -0.01 10.37
C LYS A 276 -15.78 -1.06 11.41
N PHE A 277 -15.39 -2.25 10.93
CA PHE A 277 -14.97 -3.39 11.73
C PHE A 277 -13.70 -3.14 12.56
N GLU A 278 -12.76 -2.29 12.12
CA GLU A 278 -11.53 -1.98 12.89
C GLU A 278 -11.83 -1.32 14.25
N GLY A 279 -13.00 -0.68 14.40
CA GLY A 279 -13.42 -0.04 15.63
C GLY A 279 -14.35 -0.89 16.52
N LEU A 280 -14.73 -2.09 16.09
CA LEU A 280 -15.66 -2.94 16.83
C LEU A 280 -14.94 -3.86 17.82
N THR A 281 -15.63 -4.16 18.91
CA THR A 281 -15.24 -5.14 19.92
C THR A 281 -16.41 -6.09 20.16
N ALA A 282 -16.19 -7.23 20.83
CA ALA A 282 -17.27 -8.17 21.18
C ALA A 282 -18.40 -7.52 22.00
N ASN A 283 -18.09 -6.43 22.71
CA ASN A 283 -19.04 -5.67 23.53
C ASN A 283 -19.67 -4.48 22.79
N SER A 284 -19.33 -4.24 21.52
CA SER A 284 -19.96 -3.19 20.74
C SER A 284 -21.46 -3.50 20.56
N PRO A 285 -22.35 -2.50 20.76
CA PRO A 285 -23.78 -2.71 20.57
C PRO A 285 -24.08 -3.02 19.10
N CYS A 286 -24.99 -3.97 18.86
CA CYS A 286 -25.36 -4.43 17.53
C CYS A 286 -26.84 -4.85 17.48
N LYS A 287 -27.37 -5.05 16.27
CA LYS A 287 -28.72 -5.61 16.07
C LYS A 287 -28.64 -7.10 15.79
N ASP A 288 -29.54 -7.90 16.36
CA ASP A 288 -29.55 -9.34 16.17
C ASP A 288 -29.53 -9.72 14.68
N GLY A 289 -28.64 -10.65 14.34
CA GLY A 289 -28.37 -11.06 12.95
C GLY A 289 -27.40 -10.16 12.17
N GLU A 290 -26.88 -9.07 12.76
CA GLU A 290 -25.81 -8.28 12.14
C GLU A 290 -24.48 -9.05 12.15
N ASP A 291 -23.87 -9.20 10.97
CA ASP A 291 -22.56 -9.81 10.80
C ASP A 291 -21.45 -8.75 10.79
N ALA A 292 -20.32 -9.06 11.42
CA ALA A 292 -19.15 -8.19 11.50
C ALA A 292 -17.84 -8.98 11.51
N CYS A 293 -16.72 -8.27 11.39
CA CYS A 293 -15.40 -8.81 11.67
C CYS A 293 -14.82 -8.14 12.92
N ILE A 294 -14.38 -8.93 13.89
CA ILE A 294 -13.77 -8.41 15.13
C ILE A 294 -12.48 -9.16 15.36
N ASN A 295 -11.35 -8.44 15.40
CA ASN A 295 -10.01 -9.03 15.53
C ASN A 295 -9.72 -10.17 14.52
N GLY A 296 -10.25 -10.06 13.30
CA GLY A 296 -10.09 -11.07 12.25
C GLY A 296 -11.00 -12.30 12.39
N GLN A 297 -11.89 -12.36 13.39
CA GLN A 297 -12.87 -13.41 13.57
C GLN A 297 -14.22 -12.99 12.99
N PHE A 298 -14.99 -13.97 12.50
CA PHE A 298 -16.38 -13.73 12.09
C PHE A 298 -17.21 -13.48 13.35
N ALA A 299 -18.07 -12.48 13.32
CA ALA A 299 -18.87 -12.09 14.45
C ALA A 299 -20.33 -11.99 14.03
N GLN A 300 -21.24 -12.60 14.78
CA GLN A 300 -22.68 -12.45 14.56
C GLN A 300 -23.35 -11.93 15.83
N CYS A 301 -24.20 -10.93 15.67
CA CYS A 301 -24.90 -10.33 16.79
C CYS A 301 -26.03 -11.24 17.29
N ALA A 302 -26.04 -11.51 18.60
CA ALA A 302 -27.12 -12.19 19.30
C ALA A 302 -27.30 -11.59 20.70
N GLY A 303 -28.50 -11.13 21.02
CA GLY A 303 -28.80 -10.47 22.29
C GLY A 303 -28.09 -9.12 22.45
N GLY A 304 -27.90 -8.39 21.34
CA GLY A 304 -27.26 -7.06 21.34
C GLY A 304 -25.74 -7.05 21.54
N LYS A 305 -25.08 -8.21 21.49
CA LYS A 305 -23.61 -8.37 21.54
C LYS A 305 -23.12 -9.31 20.44
N PHE A 306 -21.86 -9.16 20.05
CA PHE A 306 -21.26 -9.99 19.01
C PHE A 306 -20.71 -11.31 19.59
N ALA A 307 -21.22 -12.43 19.09
CA ALA A 307 -20.64 -13.76 19.29
C ALA A 307 -19.55 -14.02 18.24
N LEU A 308 -18.34 -14.36 18.68
CA LEU A 308 -17.17 -14.54 17.81
C LEU A 308 -16.97 -16.02 17.42
N THR A 309 -16.77 -16.25 16.12
CA THR A 309 -16.45 -17.53 15.51
C THR A 309 -15.11 -17.42 14.78
N SER A 310 -14.15 -18.29 15.13
CA SER A 310 -12.82 -18.28 14.53
C SER A 310 -12.85 -18.61 13.03
N CYS A 311 -12.08 -17.87 12.23
CA CYS A 311 -11.86 -18.15 10.81
C CYS A 311 -10.69 -19.14 10.56
N GLY A 312 -10.11 -19.74 11.60
CA GLY A 312 -8.96 -20.62 11.48
C GLY A 312 -7.72 -19.85 10.98
N THR A 313 -7.15 -20.27 9.85
CA THR A 313 -6.01 -19.60 9.20
C THR A 313 -6.43 -18.44 8.29
N LEU A 314 -7.73 -18.27 8.05
CA LEU A 314 -8.31 -17.17 7.30
C LEU A 314 -8.62 -15.99 8.24
N GLN A 315 -8.99 -14.86 7.66
CA GLN A 315 -9.48 -13.71 8.41
C GLN A 315 -10.88 -13.32 7.93
N CYS A 316 -11.72 -12.89 8.85
CA CYS A 316 -12.99 -12.28 8.49
C CYS A 316 -12.76 -11.00 7.70
N VAL A 317 -13.46 -10.87 6.58
CA VAL A 317 -13.45 -9.71 5.69
C VAL A 317 -14.84 -9.46 5.11
N ALA A 318 -15.17 -8.20 4.81
CA ALA A 318 -16.27 -7.85 3.92
C ALA A 318 -15.79 -7.91 2.45
N LEU A 319 -16.56 -8.57 1.60
CA LEU A 319 -16.30 -8.74 0.17
C LEU A 319 -17.44 -8.15 -0.66
N PRO A 320 -17.15 -7.57 -1.84
CA PRO A 320 -18.19 -7.09 -2.76
C PRO A 320 -18.98 -8.26 -3.34
N LEU A 321 -20.30 -8.14 -3.40
CA LEU A 321 -21.12 -9.06 -4.21
C LEU A 321 -20.86 -8.76 -5.69
N VAL A 322 -20.78 -9.82 -6.50
CA VAL A 322 -20.42 -9.71 -7.93
C VAL A 322 -21.63 -9.75 -8.86
N ASN A 323 -22.76 -10.26 -8.38
CA ASN A 323 -23.95 -10.51 -9.20
C ASN A 323 -25.17 -9.68 -8.77
N SER A 324 -25.10 -9.03 -7.61
CA SER A 324 -26.16 -8.23 -7.02
C SER A 324 -25.57 -7.05 -6.24
N PRO A 325 -26.34 -5.98 -5.98
CA PRO A 325 -25.91 -4.91 -5.08
C PRO A 325 -25.61 -5.44 -3.67
N GLY A 326 -24.62 -4.84 -3.02
CA GLY A 326 -24.27 -5.10 -1.62
C GLY A 326 -22.94 -5.86 -1.43
N THR A 327 -22.78 -6.35 -0.21
CA THR A 327 -21.54 -6.98 0.28
C THR A 327 -21.86 -8.25 1.07
N SER A 328 -20.84 -9.05 1.36
CA SER A 328 -20.94 -10.24 2.19
C SER A 328 -19.77 -10.29 3.17
N VAL A 329 -20.03 -10.67 4.42
CA VAL A 329 -19.02 -10.86 5.46
C VAL A 329 -18.67 -12.35 5.52
N THR A 330 -17.41 -12.70 5.34
CA THR A 330 -16.97 -14.11 5.32
C THR A 330 -15.50 -14.26 5.70
N CYS A 331 -15.07 -15.48 5.97
CA CYS A 331 -13.67 -15.81 6.20
C CYS A 331 -12.95 -16.00 4.85
N ASP A 332 -11.94 -15.19 4.58
CA ASP A 332 -11.11 -15.28 3.37
C ASP A 332 -9.66 -14.86 3.69
N THR A 333 -8.75 -14.98 2.73
CA THR A 333 -7.41 -14.42 2.85
C THR A 333 -7.41 -12.91 2.58
N LYS A 334 -6.52 -12.18 3.25
CA LYS A 334 -6.31 -10.75 3.00
C LYS A 334 -6.00 -10.46 1.53
N ALA A 335 -5.21 -11.33 0.90
CA ALA A 335 -4.79 -11.17 -0.48
C ALA A 335 -5.95 -11.29 -1.47
N ASP A 336 -6.81 -12.32 -1.32
CA ASP A 336 -7.96 -12.49 -2.21
C ASP A 336 -9.02 -11.40 -1.98
N ALA A 337 -9.25 -10.99 -0.73
CA ALA A 337 -10.15 -9.89 -0.42
C ALA A 337 -9.73 -8.57 -1.12
N VAL A 338 -8.44 -8.23 -1.04
CA VAL A 338 -7.87 -7.07 -1.73
C VAL A 338 -8.02 -7.21 -3.25
N ALA A 339 -7.79 -8.40 -3.81
CA ALA A 339 -7.94 -8.65 -5.23
C ALA A 339 -9.39 -8.52 -5.71
N ARG A 340 -10.37 -9.04 -4.95
CA ARG A 340 -11.81 -8.92 -5.24
C ARG A 340 -12.28 -7.48 -5.24
N ILE A 341 -11.87 -6.70 -4.22
CA ILE A 341 -12.17 -5.27 -4.14
C ILE A 341 -11.52 -4.51 -5.29
N ALA A 342 -10.25 -4.78 -5.61
CA ALA A 342 -9.58 -4.12 -6.73
C ALA A 342 -10.25 -4.39 -8.09
N ARG A 343 -10.79 -5.61 -8.30
CA ARG A 343 -11.50 -5.99 -9.52
C ARG A 343 -12.80 -5.22 -9.74
N THR A 344 -13.36 -4.58 -8.71
CA THR A 344 -14.54 -3.72 -8.89
C THR A 344 -14.19 -2.33 -9.44
N GLY A 345 -12.89 -1.99 -9.53
CA GLY A 345 -12.40 -0.64 -9.80
C GLY A 345 -12.15 0.18 -8.53
N ALA A 346 -12.53 -0.32 -7.35
CA ALA A 346 -12.26 0.34 -6.08
C ALA A 346 -10.75 0.36 -5.78
N LYS A 347 -10.23 1.52 -5.36
CA LYS A 347 -8.78 1.75 -5.12
C LYS A 347 -8.47 1.76 -3.62
N GLY A 348 -7.22 1.47 -3.26
CA GLY A 348 -6.72 1.60 -1.88
C GLY A 348 -6.80 0.36 -1.00
N GLY A 349 -6.90 -0.83 -1.60
CA GLY A 349 -6.80 -2.10 -0.87
C GLY A 349 -8.04 -2.44 -0.05
N LEU A 350 -7.87 -3.23 1.01
CA LEU A 350 -8.97 -3.79 1.82
C LEU A 350 -9.82 -2.72 2.50
N LEU A 351 -9.18 -1.63 2.90
CA LEU A 351 -9.79 -0.53 3.64
C LEU A 351 -10.07 0.68 2.75
N GLY A 352 -9.80 0.58 1.45
CA GLY A 352 -9.85 1.71 0.52
C GLY A 352 -8.82 2.79 0.82
N LYS A 353 -8.75 3.79 -0.07
CA LYS A 353 -8.15 5.07 0.32
C LYS A 353 -9.10 5.66 1.35
N ARG A 354 -8.59 6.37 2.37
CA ARG A 354 -9.44 7.26 3.17
C ARG A 354 -9.90 8.43 2.31
N GLU A 355 -10.69 8.17 1.27
CA GLU A 355 -11.71 9.11 0.84
C GLU A 355 -12.76 9.00 1.93
N PHE A 356 -12.85 10.06 2.73
CA PHE A 356 -13.94 10.25 3.66
C PHE A 356 -15.24 10.25 2.84
N GLU A 357 -15.89 9.09 2.69
CA GLU A 357 -17.24 9.03 2.16
C GLU A 357 -18.26 9.27 3.29
N PRO A 358 -19.34 9.99 2.98
CA PRO A 358 -20.12 10.73 3.97
C PRO A 358 -21.31 9.89 4.41
N GLU A 359 -21.22 9.23 5.56
CA GLU A 359 -22.40 8.64 6.18
C GLU A 359 -23.10 9.71 7.04
N GLN A 360 -24.17 10.29 6.48
CA GLN A 360 -25.28 10.96 7.18
C GLN A 360 -24.93 11.78 8.43
N ARG A 361 -23.92 12.64 8.33
CA ARG A 361 -23.90 13.88 9.09
C ARG A 361 -24.42 14.97 8.18
N THR A 362 -25.39 15.71 8.68
CA THR A 362 -25.96 16.91 8.09
C THR A 362 -24.89 17.73 7.36
N VAL A 363 -25.32 18.37 6.26
CA VAL A 363 -24.58 19.12 5.24
C VAL A 363 -23.85 20.36 5.80
N GLU A 364 -23.17 20.24 6.95
CA GLU A 364 -22.53 21.35 7.66
C GLU A 364 -21.11 21.04 8.15
N ALA A 365 -20.47 19.95 7.71
CA ALA A 365 -19.01 19.91 7.71
C ALA A 365 -18.51 20.75 6.53
N ARG A 366 -18.67 22.07 6.65
CA ARG A 366 -18.03 23.07 5.79
C ARG A 366 -16.57 22.66 5.62
N ALA A 367 -16.08 22.57 4.39
CA ALA A 367 -14.64 22.54 4.14
C ALA A 367 -14.01 23.62 5.04
N ALA A 368 -13.18 23.20 6.01
CA ALA A 368 -12.68 24.09 7.04
C ALA A 368 -12.15 25.35 6.34
N THR A 369 -12.79 26.48 6.62
CA THR A 369 -12.47 27.74 5.94
C THR A 369 -11.55 28.51 6.85
N ALA A 370 -10.39 28.92 6.33
CA ALA A 370 -9.46 29.75 7.07
C ALA A 370 -10.19 31.03 7.53
N PRO A 371 -10.05 31.46 8.80
CA PRO A 371 -10.57 32.76 9.21
C PRO A 371 -10.04 33.85 8.27
N PRO A 372 -10.85 34.86 7.88
CA PRO A 372 -10.44 35.90 6.94
C PRO A 372 -9.14 36.60 7.34
N ALA A 373 -8.93 36.81 8.65
CA ALA A 373 -7.70 37.38 9.20
C ALA A 373 -6.44 36.55 8.87
N CYS A 374 -6.60 35.23 8.67
CA CYS A 374 -5.52 34.32 8.31
C CYS A 374 -5.24 34.25 6.80
N ALA A 375 -6.07 34.86 5.95
CA ALA A 375 -5.92 34.84 4.50
C ALA A 375 -4.78 35.75 4.00
N ALA A 376 -4.40 36.76 4.79
CA ALA A 376 -3.25 37.60 4.52
C ALA A 376 -1.95 36.79 4.72
N LYS A 377 -1.41 36.25 3.62
CA LYS A 377 -0.14 35.52 3.60
C LYS A 377 0.95 36.30 4.34
N GLY A 378 1.55 35.71 5.37
CA GLY A 378 2.80 36.18 5.98
C GLY A 378 2.72 37.02 7.25
N LYS A 379 1.58 37.11 7.95
CA LYS A 379 1.44 37.90 9.19
C LYS A 379 0.97 37.11 10.42
N ARG A 380 1.51 35.90 10.63
CA ARG A 380 1.48 35.32 11.98
C ARG A 380 2.83 35.45 12.62
N GLU A 381 2.94 36.40 13.54
CA GLU A 381 4.17 36.64 14.31
C GLU A 381 4.48 35.49 15.29
N ASP A 382 3.46 34.69 15.63
CA ASP A 382 3.50 33.59 16.60
C ASP A 382 3.86 32.22 15.99
N ILE A 383 3.98 32.10 14.65
CA ILE A 383 4.50 30.89 14.00
C ILE A 383 5.82 31.19 13.31
N THR A 384 6.85 30.43 13.65
CA THR A 384 8.10 30.45 12.90
C THR A 384 7.89 29.69 11.59
N LEU A 385 8.03 30.38 10.46
CA LEU A 385 8.06 29.74 9.13
C LEU A 385 9.50 29.37 8.79
N ALA A 386 9.75 28.09 8.56
CA ALA A 386 11.07 27.60 8.18
C ALA A 386 11.21 27.52 6.64
N PRO A 387 12.22 28.18 6.03
CA PRO A 387 12.48 28.08 4.60
C PRO A 387 13.03 26.69 4.26
N MET A 388 12.42 26.01 3.28
CA MET A 388 12.77 24.65 2.89
C MET A 388 12.70 24.50 1.36
N ASN A 389 13.66 23.78 0.77
CA ASN A 389 13.67 23.49 -0.67
C ASN A 389 12.56 22.48 -1.03
N LEU A 390 11.39 23.01 -1.41
CA LEU A 390 10.22 22.25 -1.81
C LEU A 390 10.38 21.67 -3.23
N LEU A 391 10.73 20.38 -3.37
CA LEU A 391 10.64 19.65 -4.64
C LEU A 391 9.46 18.67 -4.64
N LYS A 392 8.37 19.08 -5.30
CA LYS A 392 7.18 18.33 -5.83
C LYS A 392 6.48 17.22 -5.02
N ARG A 393 6.93 16.85 -3.83
CA ARG A 393 6.16 16.29 -2.71
C ARG A 393 6.84 16.83 -1.46
N ILE A 394 6.10 17.29 -0.46
CA ILE A 394 6.69 17.86 0.76
C ILE A 394 7.37 16.73 1.54
N ALA A 395 8.59 16.39 1.15
CA ALA A 395 9.49 15.50 1.86
C ALA A 395 10.61 16.38 2.36
N GLN A 396 10.70 16.54 3.67
CA GLN A 396 11.80 17.25 4.32
C GLN A 396 13.12 16.52 4.01
N SER A 397 13.95 17.10 3.14
CA SER A 397 15.23 16.51 2.70
C SER A 397 16.31 16.54 3.78
N ASP A 398 16.09 17.32 4.84
CA ASP A 398 17.01 17.52 5.95
C ASP A 398 16.81 16.51 7.09
N LEU A 399 15.80 15.62 7.04
CA LEU A 399 15.53 14.65 8.11
C LEU A 399 16.74 13.76 8.42
N GLY A 400 17.52 13.39 7.39
CA GLY A 400 18.78 12.67 7.58
C GLY A 400 19.80 13.48 8.39
N GLN A 401 19.91 14.79 8.13
CA GLN A 401 20.79 15.68 8.88
C GLN A 401 20.30 15.90 10.32
N VAL A 402 18.99 16.03 10.52
CA VAL A 402 18.37 16.12 11.86
C VAL A 402 18.75 14.90 12.69
N ALA A 403 18.53 13.69 12.15
CA ALA A 403 18.90 12.44 12.82
C ALA A 403 20.41 12.37 13.10
N GLN A 404 21.24 12.71 12.10
CA GLN A 404 22.70 12.69 12.23
C GLN A 404 23.21 13.66 13.30
N SER A 405 22.56 14.82 13.45
CA SER A 405 22.97 15.84 14.44
C SER A 405 22.88 15.30 15.88
N TRP A 406 21.81 14.56 16.20
CA TRP A 406 21.66 13.89 17.48
C TRP A 406 22.65 12.73 17.60
N GLN A 407 22.72 11.85 16.60
CA GLN A 407 23.58 10.67 16.65
C GLN A 407 25.06 11.05 16.91
N ASN A 408 25.55 12.10 16.22
CA ASN A 408 26.91 12.60 16.40
C ASN A 408 27.21 13.06 17.83
N LEU A 409 26.25 13.75 18.47
CA LEU A 409 26.39 14.21 19.85
C LEU A 409 26.23 13.05 20.82
N CYS A 410 25.27 12.16 20.57
CA CYS A 410 24.93 11.05 21.45
C CYS A 410 26.07 10.04 21.56
N VAL A 411 26.72 9.67 20.44
CA VAL A 411 27.84 8.71 20.46
C VAL A 411 29.06 9.25 21.24
N LYS A 412 29.24 10.58 21.27
CA LYS A 412 30.31 11.25 22.02
C LYS A 412 29.95 11.53 23.48
N SER A 413 28.73 11.19 23.90
CA SER A 413 28.21 11.59 25.22
C SER A 413 28.76 10.79 26.39
N GLY A 414 29.26 9.57 26.15
CA GLY A 414 29.69 8.65 27.19
C GLY A 414 28.55 7.93 27.93
N GLY A 415 27.29 8.06 27.45
CA GLY A 415 26.14 7.33 27.98
C GLY A 415 26.21 5.82 27.71
N VAL A 416 25.48 5.04 28.52
CA VAL A 416 25.37 3.58 28.34
C VAL A 416 24.66 3.26 27.03
N ARG A 417 25.26 2.42 26.19
CA ARG A 417 24.70 1.98 24.90
C ARG A 417 24.23 0.55 25.00
N ASN A 418 22.95 0.33 24.74
CA ASN A 418 22.37 -1.00 24.59
C ASN A 418 22.24 -1.31 23.09
N PRO A 419 22.89 -2.35 22.55
CA PRO A 419 22.79 -2.71 21.13
C PRO A 419 21.35 -2.96 20.65
N ASN A 420 20.46 -3.40 21.53
CA ASN A 420 19.06 -3.71 21.22
C ASN A 420 18.12 -2.51 21.39
N ASN A 421 18.60 -1.43 22.01
CA ASN A 421 17.80 -0.22 22.28
C ASN A 421 18.71 1.00 22.43
N ASP A 422 19.54 1.26 21.42
CA ASP A 422 20.54 2.33 21.49
C ASP A 422 19.84 3.70 21.37
N PRO A 423 19.87 4.56 22.41
CA PRO A 423 19.21 5.87 22.37
C PRO A 423 19.79 6.79 21.28
N CYS A 424 21.02 6.55 20.81
CA CYS A 424 21.60 7.28 19.70
C CYS A 424 20.95 6.94 18.35
N VAL A 425 20.36 5.75 18.23
CA VAL A 425 19.66 5.27 17.03
C VAL A 425 18.14 5.48 17.16
N GLN A 426 17.58 5.14 18.32
CA GLN A 426 16.13 5.17 18.53
C GLN A 426 15.58 6.60 18.55
N LEU A 427 16.20 7.52 19.31
CA LEU A 427 15.68 8.88 19.47
C LEU A 427 15.92 9.78 18.25
N ALA A 428 16.97 9.50 17.46
CA ALA A 428 17.27 10.23 16.22
C ALA A 428 16.57 9.64 14.99
N GLY A 429 16.70 8.32 14.82
CA GLY A 429 16.29 7.63 13.61
C GLY A 429 14.84 7.22 13.69
N VAL A 430 14.55 6.14 14.40
CA VAL A 430 13.23 5.50 14.38
C VAL A 430 12.16 6.44 14.95
N ASN A 431 12.30 6.87 16.21
CA ASN A 431 11.31 7.73 16.87
C ASN A 431 11.45 9.18 16.41
N GLY A 432 12.68 9.63 16.19
CA GLY A 432 12.99 10.99 15.74
C GLY A 432 12.35 11.31 14.39
N ILE A 433 12.61 10.49 13.37
CA ILE A 433 12.06 10.70 12.02
C ILE A 433 10.55 10.42 12.01
N SER A 434 10.08 9.33 12.63
CA SER A 434 8.66 8.98 12.62
C SER A 434 7.78 10.08 13.23
N SER A 435 8.26 10.76 14.28
CA SER A 435 7.53 11.86 14.94
C SER A 435 7.45 13.14 14.09
N LEU A 436 8.33 13.31 13.10
CA LEU A 436 8.32 14.45 12.17
C LEU A 436 7.45 14.19 10.92
N LEU A 437 6.93 12.98 10.75
CA LEU A 437 6.06 12.66 9.62
C LEU A 437 4.69 13.33 9.74
N ALA A 438 4.08 13.59 8.58
CA ALA A 438 2.82 14.31 8.48
C ALA A 438 1.66 13.58 9.16
N ASN A 439 1.71 12.25 9.26
CA ASN A 439 0.69 11.42 9.89
C ASN A 439 0.95 11.13 11.38
N ALA A 440 2.08 11.59 11.92
CA ALA A 440 2.40 11.35 13.32
C ALA A 440 1.43 12.10 14.25
N ASP A 441 1.31 11.62 15.48
CA ASP A 441 0.50 12.28 16.51
C ASP A 441 0.97 13.74 16.73
N ALA A 442 0.06 14.63 17.14
CA ALA A 442 0.39 16.04 17.41
C ALA A 442 1.48 16.18 18.49
N CYS A 443 1.50 15.27 19.47
CA CYS A 443 2.44 15.27 20.59
C CYS A 443 3.69 14.42 20.38
N ALA A 444 3.75 13.57 19.35
CA ALA A 444 4.88 12.64 19.14
C ALA A 444 6.26 13.34 19.14
N GLN A 445 6.38 14.47 18.43
CA GLN A 445 7.63 15.22 18.37
C GLN A 445 8.03 15.80 19.74
N GLN A 446 7.05 16.24 20.55
CA GLN A 446 7.32 16.74 21.88
C GLN A 446 7.72 15.61 22.83
N ASP A 447 6.99 14.51 22.81
CA ASP A 447 7.31 13.35 23.66
C ASP A 447 8.70 12.76 23.33
N ASN A 448 9.09 12.75 22.04
CA ASN A 448 10.45 12.36 21.64
C ASN A 448 11.51 13.38 22.09
N ALA A 449 11.24 14.68 21.95
CA ALA A 449 12.13 15.73 22.47
C ALA A 449 12.31 15.63 23.99
N ASP A 450 11.24 15.32 24.73
CA ASP A 450 11.31 15.05 26.17
C ASP A 450 12.20 13.83 26.47
N ALA A 451 12.06 12.75 25.71
CA ALA A 451 12.93 11.57 25.85
C ALA A 451 14.41 11.88 25.52
N MET A 452 14.67 12.76 24.56
CA MET A 452 16.02 13.27 24.26
C MET A 452 16.59 14.05 25.45
N VAL A 453 15.80 14.93 26.09
CA VAL A 453 16.25 15.68 27.29
C VAL A 453 16.48 14.73 28.48
N ASP A 454 15.62 13.73 28.68
CA ASP A 454 15.81 12.72 29.73
C ASP A 454 17.09 11.93 29.53
N PHE A 455 17.37 11.49 28.30
CA PHE A 455 18.64 10.84 27.97
C PHE A 455 19.82 11.76 28.29
N ALA A 456 19.76 13.04 27.90
CA ALA A 456 20.82 14.01 28.17
C ALA A 456 21.07 14.22 29.68
N LYS A 457 20.06 14.00 30.52
CA LYS A 457 20.14 14.08 32.00
C LYS A 457 20.58 12.78 32.66
N SER A 458 20.70 11.68 31.92
CA SER A 458 21.06 10.38 32.49
C SER A 458 22.50 10.34 33.01
N LYS A 459 22.76 9.42 33.95
CA LYS A 459 24.08 9.26 34.58
C LYS A 459 25.12 8.85 33.54
N GLY A 460 26.28 9.50 33.57
CA GLY A 460 27.42 9.21 32.67
C GLY A 460 27.48 10.08 31.41
N ILE A 461 26.47 10.91 31.17
CA ILE A 461 26.46 11.86 30.06
C ILE A 461 27.39 13.04 30.35
N LYS A 462 28.41 13.21 29.50
CA LYS A 462 29.46 14.23 29.63
C LYS A 462 29.14 15.52 28.87
N ASN A 463 28.34 15.45 27.80
CA ASN A 463 27.99 16.59 26.94
C ASN A 463 26.50 16.99 27.04
N LYS A 464 25.93 16.91 28.26
CA LYS A 464 24.51 17.12 28.56
C LYS A 464 23.93 18.36 27.88
N GLN A 465 24.58 19.53 28.01
CA GLN A 465 24.05 20.77 27.46
C GLN A 465 23.94 20.75 25.93
N ALA A 466 24.89 20.12 25.23
CA ALA A 466 24.84 20.01 23.77
C ALA A 466 23.67 19.14 23.31
N LEU A 467 23.40 18.03 24.02
CA LEU A 467 22.25 17.17 23.75
C LEU A 467 20.91 17.87 24.03
N ILE A 468 20.81 18.61 25.14
CA ILE A 468 19.61 19.40 25.45
C ILE A 468 19.36 20.46 24.38
N ASN A 469 20.40 21.20 23.97
CA ASN A 469 20.29 22.19 22.90
C ASN A 469 19.83 21.54 21.58
N ASN A 470 20.32 20.34 21.26
CA ASN A 470 19.88 19.58 20.10
C ASN A 470 18.42 19.13 20.22
N ALA A 471 17.97 18.68 21.39
CA ALA A 471 16.58 18.33 21.65
C ALA A 471 15.63 19.53 21.48
N ILE A 472 16.05 20.72 21.94
CA ILE A 472 15.31 21.98 21.71
C ILE A 472 15.25 22.31 20.22
N ALA A 473 16.36 22.17 19.48
CA ALA A 473 16.38 22.37 18.04
C ALA A 473 15.46 21.38 17.31
N TYR A 474 15.49 20.10 17.70
CA TYR A 474 14.59 19.07 17.21
C TYR A 474 13.12 19.40 17.49
N ARG A 475 12.79 19.89 18.69
CA ARG A 475 11.42 20.31 19.06
C ARG A 475 10.91 21.46 18.20
N LYS A 476 11.80 22.38 17.80
CA LYS A 476 11.52 23.53 16.93
C LYS A 476 11.46 23.16 15.45
N HIS A 477 12.02 22.02 15.06
CA HIS A 477 12.04 21.60 13.66
C HIS A 477 10.62 21.48 13.11
N PRO A 478 10.33 22.00 11.90
CA PRO A 478 9.01 21.88 11.33
C PRO A 478 8.67 20.41 11.06
N ARG A 479 7.39 20.07 11.04
CA ARG A 479 6.95 18.73 10.65
C ARG A 479 6.60 18.68 9.17
N ASN A 480 6.65 17.49 8.57
CA ASN A 480 6.12 17.28 7.23
C ASN A 480 4.63 17.67 7.18
N ALA A 481 4.24 18.40 6.14
CA ALA A 481 2.84 18.71 5.84
C ALA A 481 2.50 18.12 4.48
N LEU A 482 1.29 17.61 4.26
CA LEU A 482 0.88 17.02 2.99
C LEU A 482 -0.20 17.86 2.32
N ASN A 483 -0.24 17.83 1.00
CA ASN A 483 -1.39 18.35 0.27
C ASN A 483 -2.57 17.40 0.46
N ILE A 484 -3.61 17.90 1.12
CA ILE A 484 -4.88 17.23 1.37
C ILE A 484 -5.94 18.00 0.59
N ASN A 485 -6.43 17.40 -0.50
CA ASN A 485 -7.48 17.96 -1.36
C ASN A 485 -7.21 19.39 -1.86
N GLY A 486 -5.98 19.66 -2.30
CA GLY A 486 -5.57 20.97 -2.84
C GLY A 486 -5.05 21.95 -1.79
N VAL A 487 -5.16 21.63 -0.51
CA VAL A 487 -4.69 22.47 0.60
C VAL A 487 -3.50 21.79 1.29
N VAL A 488 -2.44 22.54 1.54
CA VAL A 488 -1.37 22.11 2.45
C VAL A 488 -1.61 22.80 3.80
N PRO A 489 -2.24 22.17 4.79
CA PRO A 489 -2.48 22.80 6.08
C PRO A 489 -1.19 22.90 6.91
N SER A 490 -1.17 23.82 7.87
CA SER A 490 -0.21 23.79 8.98
C SER A 490 -0.34 22.49 9.78
N THR A 491 0.72 22.09 10.46
CA THR A 491 0.71 20.93 11.36
C THR A 491 0.20 21.32 12.75
N LEU A 492 -0.63 20.46 13.35
CA LEU A 492 -1.16 20.69 14.70
C LEU A 492 -0.04 20.72 15.75
N PHE A 493 -0.23 21.55 16.77
CA PHE A 493 0.62 21.64 17.94
C PHE A 493 0.17 20.64 19.01
N CYS A 494 1.14 20.16 19.79
CA CYS A 494 0.86 19.39 20.99
C CYS A 494 0.18 20.26 22.06
N GLU A 495 -0.91 19.76 22.65
CA GLU A 495 -1.67 20.43 23.71
C GLU A 495 -1.34 19.88 25.12
N LYS A 496 -0.28 19.10 25.23
CA LYS A 496 0.22 18.57 26.50
C LYS A 496 1.38 19.43 26.99
N ALA A 497 1.48 19.61 28.31
CA ALA A 497 2.66 20.21 28.92
C ALA A 497 3.91 19.32 28.69
N PRO A 498 5.08 19.89 28.35
CA PRO A 498 6.30 19.10 28.26
C PRO A 498 6.70 18.55 29.64
N ARG A 499 7.28 17.35 29.66
CA ARG A 499 7.79 16.74 30.91
C ARG A 499 9.01 17.51 31.43
N ASN A 500 9.86 18.00 30.54
CA ASN A 500 11.08 18.71 30.87
C ASN A 500 10.93 20.23 30.77
N ALA A 501 11.47 20.93 31.77
CA ALA A 501 11.39 22.39 31.87
C ALA A 501 12.08 23.11 30.70
N GLU A 502 13.12 22.49 30.13
CA GLU A 502 13.89 23.00 28.98
C GLU A 502 13.06 23.13 27.69
N LEU A 503 11.91 22.44 27.62
CA LEU A 503 10.99 22.48 26.48
C LEU A 503 9.77 23.38 26.73
N LYS A 504 9.66 24.03 27.90
CA LYS A 504 8.55 24.96 28.19
C LYS A 504 8.53 26.10 27.18
N GLY A 505 7.38 26.29 26.54
CA GLY A 505 7.19 27.31 25.50
C GLY A 505 7.85 26.98 24.15
N VAL A 506 8.44 25.79 23.99
CA VAL A 506 9.05 25.38 22.72
C VAL A 506 8.03 24.61 21.89
N ALA A 507 7.73 25.13 20.70
CA ALA A 507 6.85 24.51 19.72
C ALA A 507 7.57 24.35 18.38
N ASN A 508 7.03 23.47 17.53
CA ASN A 508 7.57 23.21 16.21
C ASN A 508 7.24 24.37 15.28
N ALA A 509 8.18 24.71 14.42
CA ALA A 509 7.93 25.60 13.31
C ALA A 509 6.88 25.02 12.36
N GLN A 510 6.35 25.88 11.50
CA GLN A 510 5.51 25.48 10.38
C GLN A 510 6.34 25.59 9.09
N LEU A 511 6.10 24.70 8.14
CA LEU A 511 6.80 24.78 6.85
C LEU A 511 6.38 26.03 6.09
N GLN A 512 7.31 26.67 5.39
CA GLN A 512 6.96 27.74 4.46
C GLN A 512 6.02 27.22 3.37
N GLY A 513 4.95 27.97 3.08
CA GLY A 513 3.98 27.63 2.03
C GLY A 513 2.75 26.84 2.50
N VAL A 514 2.69 26.44 3.77
CA VAL A 514 1.44 25.92 4.36
C VAL A 514 0.39 27.04 4.50
N ASN A 515 -0.88 26.66 4.56
CA ASN A 515 -1.95 27.59 4.90
C ASN A 515 -1.93 27.88 6.40
N PRO A 516 -1.70 29.13 6.85
CA PRO A 516 -1.61 29.46 8.26
C PRO A 516 -2.99 29.53 8.93
N GLY A 517 -4.11 29.55 8.19
CA GLY A 517 -5.45 29.53 8.75
C GLY A 517 -6.06 28.14 8.88
N LEU A 518 -5.37 27.10 8.40
CA LEU A 518 -5.83 25.72 8.38
C LEU A 518 -4.77 24.81 8.98
N PHE A 519 -5.18 23.89 9.83
CA PHE A 519 -4.30 22.95 10.51
C PHE A 519 -4.77 21.53 10.27
N GLY A 520 -3.88 20.56 10.21
CA GLY A 520 -4.33 19.19 10.07
C GLY A 520 -3.27 18.18 9.69
N SER A 521 -3.75 16.96 9.54
CA SER A 521 -2.99 15.83 9.02
C SER A 521 -3.94 14.86 8.31
N PRO A 522 -3.42 13.88 7.55
CA PRO A 522 -4.26 12.80 7.03
C PRO A 522 -5.00 11.99 8.11
N LYS A 523 -4.48 11.97 9.34
CA LYS A 523 -5.07 11.24 10.48
C LYS A 523 -6.18 12.06 11.14
N THR A 524 -6.01 13.38 11.27
CA THR A 524 -6.89 14.26 12.04
C THR A 524 -7.89 15.04 11.18
N GLY A 525 -7.71 15.06 9.85
CA GLY A 525 -8.46 15.97 8.97
C GLY A 525 -7.94 17.40 9.04
N ILE A 526 -8.59 18.30 8.30
CA ILE A 526 -8.28 19.74 8.31
C ILE A 526 -9.26 20.46 9.23
N VAL A 527 -8.74 21.30 10.13
CA VAL A 527 -9.49 22.18 11.02
C VAL A 527 -9.10 23.64 10.77
N ALA A 528 -10.01 24.56 11.06
CA ALA A 528 -9.73 26.00 10.98
C ALA A 528 -8.95 26.46 12.21
N PHE A 529 -8.13 27.51 12.04
CA PHE A 529 -7.51 28.21 13.15
C PHE A 529 -8.56 28.68 14.16
N GLY A 530 -8.29 28.47 15.46
CA GLY A 530 -9.26 28.62 16.54
C GLY A 530 -9.68 27.29 17.16
N ALA A 531 -9.52 26.17 16.44
CA ALA A 531 -9.74 24.84 16.99
C ALA A 531 -8.60 24.40 17.93
N SER A 532 -8.85 23.33 18.70
CA SER A 532 -7.82 22.64 19.50
C SER A 532 -6.60 22.25 18.65
N GLY A 533 -5.42 22.44 19.22
CA GLY A 533 -4.13 22.15 18.58
C GLY A 533 -3.70 23.16 17.51
N THR A 534 -4.45 24.25 17.31
CA THR A 534 -4.07 25.31 16.34
C THR A 534 -3.22 26.43 16.95
N CYS A 535 -2.98 26.36 18.26
CA CYS A 535 -2.01 27.16 19.01
C CYS A 535 -1.09 26.27 19.84
N PRO A 536 0.16 26.70 20.10
CA PRO A 536 1.04 26.03 21.06
C PRO A 536 0.42 25.85 22.44
N PHE A 537 0.84 24.81 23.16
CA PHE A 537 0.38 24.57 24.53
C PHE A 537 0.47 25.82 25.42
N GLY A 538 -0.59 26.09 26.17
CA GLY A 538 -0.69 27.25 27.06
C GLY A 538 -1.02 28.57 26.37
N LYS A 539 -1.23 28.57 25.05
CA LYS A 539 -1.66 29.74 24.27
C LYS A 539 -3.12 29.62 23.84
N LYS A 540 -3.80 30.75 23.71
CA LYS A 540 -5.18 30.82 23.20
C LYS A 540 -5.21 31.48 21.83
N ALA A 541 -6.05 30.94 20.94
CA ALA A 541 -6.25 31.51 19.61
C ALA A 541 -7.09 32.80 19.67
N ASP A 542 -6.61 33.85 19.02
CA ASP A 542 -7.33 35.06 18.67
C ASP A 542 -7.62 35.00 17.16
N VAL A 543 -8.81 34.53 16.81
CA VAL A 543 -9.23 34.34 15.41
C VAL A 543 -9.41 35.66 14.67
N ALA A 544 -9.59 36.78 15.37
CA ALA A 544 -9.77 38.10 14.77
C ALA A 544 -8.44 38.66 14.26
N THR A 545 -7.35 38.38 14.97
CA THR A 545 -5.99 38.78 14.56
C THR A 545 -5.20 37.64 13.93
N CYS A 546 -5.76 36.43 13.91
CA CYS A 546 -5.08 35.20 13.54
C CYS A 546 -3.81 34.93 14.38
N THR A 547 -3.79 35.21 15.69
CA THR A 547 -2.58 35.02 16.53
C THR A 547 -2.84 34.14 17.76
N CYS A 548 -1.79 33.53 18.31
CA CYS A 548 -1.83 32.82 19.58
C CYS A 548 -1.27 33.69 20.72
N ARG A 549 -2.03 33.87 21.81
CA ARG A 549 -1.65 34.71 22.96
C ARG A 549 -1.42 33.92 24.24
#